data_AF-A0A1M2ZND9-F1
#
_entry.id   AF-A0A1M2ZND9-F1
#
_cell.length_a   1.000
_cell.length_b   1.000
_cell.length_c   1.000
_cell.angle_alpha   90.00
_cell.angle_beta   90.00
_cell.angle_gamma   90.00
#
_symmetry.space_group_name_H-M   'P 1'
#
loop_
_entity.id
_entity.type
_entity.pdbx_description
1 polymer ?
#
loop_
_entity_poly.entity_id
_entity_poly.type
_entity_poly.pdbx_seq_one_letter_code
_entity_poly.pdbx_strand_id
1 'polypeptide(L)'
;MKGLYKLSSFQFYSMLLKAFLVCAGLFVMQFIAFSGQLFGSGIRLEQFMQRSNFHTMFLVAYLLILVVIALSVYQRYFGAKSIYTLMKLPVSRGALFWSFILPAILVVLMLCLTQILSVFACNQYLIMRKTAQMGGMDIAQIKSTAYMHNNLFLAFVRYDYLRLLLPLNLLDLARSIVMLIAPVVTVIYVAFCERSRKFLRLVLVLIQVYCLWQLVTMINQTSIANTDTTTMVCIGISSVLTAWFIVQSHRMIKQKTMI
;
A
#
# COMPACT_ATOMS: atom_id res chain seq x y z
N MET A 1 -17.02 -6.96 -22.14
CA MET A 1 -15.92 -7.08 -21.14
C MET A 1 -14.51 -7.01 -21.74
N LYS A 2 -14.26 -7.52 -22.95
CA LYS A 2 -12.92 -7.50 -23.59
C LYS A 2 -12.25 -6.10 -23.68
N GLY A 3 -13.04 -5.05 -23.87
CA GLY A 3 -12.53 -3.66 -23.92
C GLY A 3 -11.94 -3.16 -22.60
N LEU A 4 -12.59 -3.43 -21.47
CA LEU A 4 -12.10 -3.03 -20.14
C LEU A 4 -10.76 -3.70 -19.81
N TYR A 5 -10.65 -4.99 -20.12
CA TYR A 5 -9.40 -5.73 -19.94
C TYR A 5 -8.24 -5.10 -20.71
N LYS A 6 -8.45 -4.79 -22.01
CA LYS A 6 -7.42 -4.18 -22.86
C LYS A 6 -6.99 -2.78 -22.37
N LEU A 7 -7.95 -2.00 -21.87
CA LEU A 7 -7.71 -0.70 -21.26
C LEU A 7 -6.89 -0.81 -19.96
N SER A 8 -7.32 -1.70 -19.06
CA SER A 8 -6.68 -1.93 -17.77
C SER A 8 -5.27 -2.49 -17.93
N SER A 9 -5.06 -3.45 -18.85
CA SER A 9 -3.75 -4.02 -19.10
C SER A 9 -2.79 -2.97 -19.65
N PHE A 10 -3.23 -2.16 -20.61
CA PHE A 10 -2.44 -1.06 -21.15
C PHE A 10 -2.08 -0.02 -20.07
N GLN A 11 -3.00 0.27 -19.15
CA GLN A 11 -2.72 1.12 -17.98
C GLN A 11 -1.68 0.52 -17.06
N PHE A 12 -1.86 -0.75 -16.71
CA PHE A 12 -0.95 -1.49 -15.87
C PHE A 12 0.47 -1.49 -16.45
N TYR A 13 0.64 -1.80 -17.73
CA TYR A 13 1.96 -1.78 -18.39
C TYR A 13 2.66 -0.42 -18.32
N SER A 14 1.92 0.69 -18.41
CA SER A 14 2.52 2.02 -18.28
C SER A 14 2.99 2.36 -16.87
N MET A 15 2.41 1.72 -15.84
CA MET A 15 2.80 1.89 -14.44
C MET A 15 3.84 0.85 -14.00
N LEU A 16 3.83 -0.33 -14.62
CA LEU A 16 4.55 -1.53 -14.19
C LEU A 16 6.03 -1.27 -13.96
N LEU A 17 6.72 -0.65 -14.92
CA LEU A 17 8.17 -0.42 -14.80
C LEU A 17 8.48 0.51 -13.61
N LYS A 18 7.72 1.60 -13.46
CA LYS A 18 7.92 2.56 -12.36
C LYS A 18 7.60 1.92 -11.01
N ALA A 19 6.50 1.17 -10.94
CA ALA A 19 6.11 0.40 -9.76
C ALA A 19 7.18 -0.65 -9.39
N PHE A 20 7.68 -1.39 -10.37
CA PHE A 20 8.73 -2.38 -10.18
C PHE A 20 10.02 -1.75 -9.64
N LEU A 21 10.42 -0.59 -10.16
CA LEU A 21 11.59 0.15 -9.63
C LEU A 21 11.39 0.56 -8.16
N VAL A 22 10.20 1.05 -7.80
CA VAL A 22 9.89 1.40 -6.39
C VAL A 22 9.90 0.15 -5.50
N CYS A 23 9.31 -0.96 -5.95
CA CYS A 23 9.31 -2.23 -5.22
C CYS A 23 10.73 -2.80 -5.06
N ALA A 24 11.52 -2.84 -6.13
CA ALA A 24 12.91 -3.28 -6.09
C ALA A 24 13.74 -2.41 -5.14
N GLY A 25 13.57 -1.08 -5.21
CA GLY A 25 14.19 -0.13 -4.29
C GLY A 25 13.82 -0.40 -2.83
N LEU A 26 12.53 -0.61 -2.54
CA LEU A 26 12.07 -0.96 -1.20
C LEU A 26 12.73 -2.24 -0.68
N PHE A 27 12.73 -3.30 -1.49
CA PHE A 27 13.30 -4.58 -1.11
C PHE A 27 14.80 -4.46 -0.80
N VAL A 28 15.56 -3.81 -1.68
CA VAL A 28 17.00 -3.60 -1.52
C VAL A 28 17.30 -2.73 -0.30
N MET A 29 16.59 -1.61 -0.13
CA MET A 29 16.79 -0.70 1.01
C MET A 29 16.51 -1.40 2.34
N GLN A 30 15.42 -2.17 2.44
CA GLN A 30 15.09 -2.93 3.64
C GLN A 30 16.13 -4.01 3.94
N PHE A 31 16.62 -4.71 2.91
CA PHE A 31 17.64 -5.73 3.09
C PHE A 31 18.99 -5.14 3.54
N ILE A 32 19.41 -4.01 2.95
CA ILE A 32 20.62 -3.30 3.37
C ILE A 32 20.48 -2.80 4.80
N ALA A 33 19.37 -2.13 5.13
CA ALA A 33 19.12 -1.63 6.49
C ALA A 33 19.11 -2.75 7.53
N PHE A 34 18.56 -3.92 7.19
CA PHE A 34 18.54 -5.09 8.05
C PHE A 34 19.94 -5.70 8.25
N SER A 35 20.70 -5.84 7.16
CA SER A 35 22.05 -6.44 7.20
C SER A 35 23.09 -5.58 7.92
N GLY A 36 22.90 -4.26 7.95
CA GLY A 36 23.75 -3.32 8.69
C GLY A 36 23.55 -3.32 10.21
N GLN A 37 22.53 -3.99 10.74
CA GLN A 37 22.31 -4.05 12.19
C GLN A 37 23.29 -5.03 12.87
N LEU A 38 23.83 -4.63 14.02
CA LEU A 38 24.67 -5.48 14.85
C LEU A 38 23.81 -6.55 15.56
N PHE A 39 24.19 -7.81 15.38
CA PHE A 39 23.48 -8.95 15.97
C PHE A 39 23.92 -9.15 17.42
N GLY A 40 23.15 -8.62 18.37
CA GLY A 40 23.25 -9.01 19.77
C GLY A 40 22.66 -10.41 19.99
N SER A 41 23.31 -11.24 20.80
CA SER A 41 22.79 -12.54 21.22
C SER A 41 21.47 -12.35 21.98
N GLY A 42 20.35 -12.78 21.38
CA GLY A 42 19.02 -12.76 22.01
C GLY A 42 18.00 -11.78 21.41
N ILE A 43 18.37 -10.98 20.41
CA ILE A 43 17.43 -10.05 19.77
C ILE A 43 16.47 -10.82 18.84
N ARG A 44 15.17 -10.49 18.94
CA ARG A 44 14.08 -11.11 18.17
C ARG A 44 13.88 -10.43 16.81
N LEU A 45 13.20 -11.09 15.86
CA LEU A 45 13.05 -10.57 14.48
C LEU A 45 12.32 -9.22 14.46
N GLU A 46 11.24 -9.08 15.24
CA GLU A 46 10.45 -7.86 15.32
C GLU A 46 11.28 -6.65 15.74
N GLN A 47 12.23 -6.84 16.67
CA GLN A 47 13.11 -5.79 17.15
C GLN A 47 14.13 -5.37 16.09
N PHE A 48 14.65 -6.31 15.30
CA PHE A 48 15.53 -5.97 14.16
C PHE A 48 14.78 -5.17 13.10
N MET A 49 13.54 -5.55 12.78
CA MET A 49 12.72 -4.83 11.81
C MET A 49 12.33 -3.43 12.30
N GLN A 50 12.04 -3.30 13.60
CA GLN A 50 11.75 -2.01 14.23
C GLN A 50 12.98 -1.10 14.20
N ARG A 51 14.17 -1.58 14.58
CA ARG A 51 15.42 -0.81 14.51
C ARG A 51 15.82 -0.42 13.09
N SER A 52 15.49 -1.28 12.12
CA SER A 52 15.74 -1.02 10.70
C SER A 52 14.68 -0.14 10.05
N ASN A 53 13.72 0.39 10.82
CA ASN A 53 12.68 1.31 10.35
C ASN A 53 11.88 0.80 9.14
N PHE A 54 11.53 -0.49 9.14
CA PHE A 54 10.78 -1.10 8.02
C PHE A 54 9.48 -0.37 7.71
N HIS A 55 8.80 0.13 8.75
CA HIS A 55 7.53 0.85 8.62
C HIS A 55 7.69 2.16 7.86
N THR A 56 8.72 2.97 8.12
CA THR A 56 8.94 4.25 7.42
C THR A 56 9.31 4.00 5.96
N MET A 57 10.18 3.02 5.69
CA MET A 57 10.59 2.67 4.32
C MET A 57 9.38 2.26 3.47
N PHE A 58 8.46 1.47 4.04
CA PHE A 58 7.23 1.10 3.36
C PHE A 58 6.31 2.31 3.13
N LEU A 59 6.14 3.19 4.11
CA LEU A 59 5.32 4.40 3.95
C LEU A 59 5.87 5.30 2.83
N VAL A 60 7.18 5.48 2.77
CA VAL A 60 7.83 6.25 1.69
C VAL A 60 7.61 5.58 0.33
N ALA A 61 7.79 4.27 0.22
CA ALA A 61 7.55 3.55 -1.02
C ALA A 61 6.06 3.58 -1.44
N TYR A 62 5.15 3.51 -0.47
CA TYR A 62 3.71 3.64 -0.70
C TYR A 62 3.36 5.04 -1.23
N LEU A 63 3.91 6.10 -0.65
CA LEU A 63 3.76 7.47 -1.16
C LEU A 63 4.31 7.61 -2.59
N LEU A 64 5.47 7.02 -2.89
CA LEU A 64 6.02 7.02 -4.26
C LEU A 64 5.08 6.30 -5.23
N ILE A 65 4.45 5.19 -4.83
CA ILE A 65 3.45 4.53 -5.66
C ILE A 65 2.22 5.40 -5.89
N LEU A 66 1.74 6.12 -4.88
CA LEU A 66 0.65 7.09 -5.05
C LEU A 66 1.01 8.18 -6.06
N VAL A 67 2.26 8.67 -6.05
CA VAL A 67 2.77 9.61 -7.04
C VAL A 67 2.82 8.98 -8.43
N VAL A 68 3.28 7.73 -8.56
CA VAL A 68 3.27 7.00 -9.85
C VAL A 68 1.85 6.86 -10.40
N ILE A 69 0.87 6.53 -9.55
CA ILE A 69 -0.55 6.46 -9.91
C ILE A 69 -1.03 7.84 -10.37
N ALA A 70 -0.77 8.91 -9.60
CA ALA A 70 -1.13 10.27 -9.98
C ALA A 70 -0.56 10.65 -11.35
N LEU A 71 0.75 10.49 -11.54
CA LEU A 71 1.44 10.80 -12.80
C LEU A 71 0.87 10.02 -13.98
N SER A 72 0.53 8.74 -13.79
CA SER A 72 -0.05 7.92 -14.86
C SER A 72 -1.44 8.43 -15.28
N VAL A 73 -2.20 8.95 -14.33
CA VAL A 73 -3.50 9.58 -14.54
C VAL A 73 -3.31 10.90 -15.30
N TYR A 74 -2.41 11.77 -14.86
CA TYR A 74 -2.09 13.04 -15.53
C TYR A 74 -1.56 12.84 -16.96
N GLN A 75 -0.60 11.94 -17.17
CA GLN A 75 -0.02 11.68 -18.50
C GLN A 75 -1.08 11.25 -19.51
N ARG A 76 -2.08 10.48 -19.07
CA ARG A 76 -3.19 10.06 -19.94
C ARG A 76 -4.23 11.14 -20.15
N TYR A 77 -4.44 12.03 -19.17
CA TYR A 77 -5.44 13.10 -19.26
C TYR A 77 -4.94 14.39 -19.93
N PHE A 78 -3.64 14.63 -19.98
CA PHE A 78 -3.03 15.80 -20.65
C PHE A 78 -2.22 15.41 -21.90
N GLY A 79 -1.98 14.12 -22.13
CA GLY A 79 -1.34 13.62 -23.35
C GLY A 79 -2.23 13.81 -24.58
N ALA A 80 -1.81 14.70 -25.49
CA ALA A 80 -2.58 15.27 -26.60
C ALA A 80 -3.19 14.29 -27.63
N LYS A 81 -2.97 12.97 -27.53
CA LYS A 81 -3.47 11.98 -28.51
C LYS A 81 -4.26 10.80 -27.93
N SER A 82 -4.16 10.47 -26.64
CA SER A 82 -4.72 9.20 -26.10
C SER A 82 -6.19 9.27 -25.66
N ILE A 83 -6.69 10.41 -25.18
CA ILE A 83 -8.06 10.49 -24.64
C ILE A 83 -9.09 10.41 -25.76
N TYR A 84 -8.86 11.12 -26.85
CA TYR A 84 -9.77 11.13 -28.00
C TYR A 84 -9.79 9.77 -28.71
N THR A 85 -8.69 9.00 -28.69
CA THR A 85 -8.70 7.59 -29.16
C THR A 85 -9.40 6.66 -28.16
N LEU A 86 -9.21 6.86 -26.85
CA LEU A 86 -9.88 6.08 -25.81
C LEU A 86 -11.40 6.33 -25.75
N MET A 87 -11.85 7.54 -26.07
CA MET A 87 -13.27 7.89 -26.17
C MET A 87 -13.93 7.41 -27.48
N LYS A 88 -13.14 7.11 -28.53
CA LYS A 88 -13.64 6.50 -29.77
C LYS A 88 -13.87 4.99 -29.64
N LEU A 89 -13.32 4.36 -28.60
CA LEU A 89 -13.60 2.95 -28.31
C LEU A 89 -15.04 2.83 -27.78
N PRO A 90 -15.87 1.88 -28.30
CA PRO A 90 -17.24 1.65 -27.86
C PRO A 90 -17.26 0.96 -26.48
N VAL A 91 -16.78 1.67 -25.46
CA VAL A 91 -16.64 1.18 -24.10
C VAL A 91 -17.55 2.03 -23.20
N SER A 92 -18.25 1.36 -22.27
CA SER A 92 -19.13 2.05 -21.34
C SER A 92 -18.34 3.05 -20.50
N ARG A 93 -18.90 4.24 -20.28
CA ARG A 93 -18.25 5.31 -19.49
C ARG A 93 -17.85 4.85 -18.08
N GLY A 94 -18.61 3.94 -17.48
CA GLY A 94 -18.27 3.35 -16.19
C GLY A 94 -17.02 2.46 -16.23
N ALA A 95 -16.78 1.74 -17.34
CA ALA A 95 -15.59 0.92 -17.51
C ALA A 95 -14.30 1.75 -17.59
N LEU A 96 -14.39 3.03 -17.98
CA LEU A 96 -13.24 3.93 -17.99
C LEU A 96 -12.74 4.21 -16.57
N PHE A 97 -13.65 4.44 -15.61
CA PHE A 97 -13.27 4.62 -14.21
C PHE A 97 -12.57 3.38 -13.63
N TRP A 98 -13.18 2.21 -13.82
CA TRP A 98 -12.63 0.94 -13.37
C TRP A 98 -11.27 0.62 -14.01
N SER A 99 -11.03 1.11 -15.23
CA SER A 99 -9.74 0.92 -15.89
C SER A 99 -8.58 1.63 -15.20
N PHE A 100 -8.82 2.66 -14.38
CA PHE A 100 -7.80 3.33 -13.56
C PHE A 100 -7.64 2.73 -12.17
N ILE A 101 -8.75 2.32 -11.54
CA ILE A 101 -8.72 1.75 -10.20
C ILE A 101 -8.05 0.37 -10.18
N LEU A 102 -8.42 -0.52 -11.11
CA LEU A 102 -7.92 -1.90 -11.08
C LEU A 102 -6.39 -1.98 -11.18
N PRO A 103 -5.72 -1.29 -12.13
CA PRO A 103 -4.27 -1.25 -12.18
C PRO A 103 -3.63 -0.62 -10.94
N ALA A 104 -4.23 0.43 -10.39
CA ALA A 104 -3.73 1.08 -9.19
C ALA A 104 -3.75 0.13 -7.98
N ILE A 105 -4.84 -0.63 -7.81
CA ILE A 105 -4.94 -1.67 -6.78
C ILE A 105 -3.89 -2.77 -7.02
N LEU A 106 -3.69 -3.22 -8.25
CA LEU A 106 -2.68 -4.24 -8.57
C LEU A 106 -1.25 -3.78 -8.22
N VAL A 107 -0.93 -2.51 -8.49
CA VAL A 107 0.37 -1.92 -8.12
C VAL A 107 0.54 -1.85 -6.60
N VAL A 108 -0.50 -1.48 -5.85
CA VAL A 108 -0.46 -1.50 -4.38
C VAL A 108 -0.32 -2.93 -3.85
N LEU A 109 -1.02 -3.90 -4.43
CA LEU A 109 -0.86 -5.33 -4.08
C LEU A 109 0.57 -5.81 -4.35
N MET A 110 1.18 -5.39 -5.45
CA MET A 110 2.57 -5.69 -5.77
C MET A 110 3.53 -5.14 -4.70
N LEU A 111 3.27 -3.94 -4.16
CA LEU A 111 4.03 -3.39 -3.03
C LEU A 111 3.86 -4.24 -1.76
N CYS A 112 2.63 -4.61 -1.42
CA CYS A 112 2.35 -5.48 -0.26
C CYS A 112 3.05 -6.84 -0.39
N LEU A 113 3.03 -7.45 -1.58
CA LEU A 113 3.75 -8.69 -1.87
C LEU A 113 5.26 -8.51 -1.71
N THR A 114 5.81 -7.40 -2.22
CA THR A 114 7.23 -7.09 -2.07
C THR A 114 7.63 -6.94 -0.61
N GLN A 115 6.78 -6.30 0.20
CA GLN A 115 6.98 -6.16 1.63
C GLN A 115 6.95 -7.53 2.33
N ILE A 116 6.02 -8.41 1.99
CA ILE A 116 6.00 -9.77 2.55
C ILE A 116 7.28 -10.51 2.18
N LEU A 117 7.68 -10.47 0.90
CA LEU A 117 8.91 -11.10 0.43
C LEU A 117 10.16 -10.57 1.13
N SER A 118 10.24 -9.26 1.42
CA SER A 118 11.37 -8.69 2.15
C SER A 118 11.45 -9.20 3.59
N VAL A 119 10.31 -9.34 4.28
CA VAL A 119 10.27 -9.96 5.62
C VAL A 119 10.76 -11.41 5.58
N PHE A 120 10.28 -12.19 4.61
CA PHE A 120 10.71 -13.57 4.43
C PHE A 120 12.21 -13.66 4.15
N ALA A 121 12.74 -12.83 3.25
CA ALA A 121 14.15 -12.78 2.92
C ALA A 121 15.03 -12.41 4.12
N CYS A 122 14.62 -11.39 4.90
CA CYS A 122 15.35 -10.98 6.09
C CYS A 122 15.34 -12.05 7.19
N ASN A 123 14.23 -12.78 7.36
CA ASN A 123 14.17 -13.90 8.29
C ASN A 123 15.10 -15.06 7.86
N GLN A 124 15.16 -15.40 6.58
CA GLN A 124 16.11 -16.41 6.08
C GLN A 124 17.56 -15.97 6.30
N TYR A 125 17.86 -14.71 6.03
CA TYR A 125 19.18 -14.13 6.27
C TYR A 125 19.57 -14.20 7.75
N LEU A 126 18.65 -13.90 8.67
CA LEU A 126 18.86 -14.01 10.11
C LEU A 126 19.20 -15.46 10.52
N ILE A 127 18.50 -16.45 9.97
CA ILE A 127 18.77 -17.88 10.20
C ILE A 127 20.18 -18.22 9.74
N MET A 128 20.54 -17.88 8.50
CA MET A 128 21.88 -18.16 7.94
C MET A 128 23.01 -17.49 8.72
N ARG A 129 22.82 -16.26 9.22
CA ARG A 129 23.85 -15.61 10.03
C ARG A 129 24.02 -16.26 11.41
N LYS A 130 22.94 -16.66 12.06
CA LYS A 130 23.02 -17.36 13.35
C LYS A 130 23.66 -18.75 13.19
N THR A 131 23.41 -19.45 12.08
CA THR A 131 24.08 -20.74 11.80
C THR A 131 25.59 -20.58 11.64
N ALA A 132 26.03 -19.52 10.96
CA ALA A 132 27.45 -19.20 10.83
C ALA A 132 28.10 -18.84 12.18
N GLN A 133 27.39 -18.12 13.05
CA GLN A 133 27.90 -17.73 14.37
C GLN A 133 27.99 -18.90 15.37
N MET A 134 27.11 -19.90 15.26
CA MET A 134 27.06 -21.06 16.16
C MET A 134 27.91 -22.25 15.67
N GLY A 135 28.92 -22.00 14.82
CA GLY A 135 29.91 -23.02 14.45
C GLY A 135 29.42 -24.09 13.48
N GLY A 136 28.43 -23.80 12.63
CA GLY A 136 27.99 -24.73 11.57
C GLY A 136 27.01 -25.82 12.03
N MET A 137 26.34 -25.63 13.17
CA MET A 137 25.20 -26.46 13.55
C MET A 137 24.16 -26.51 12.41
N ASP A 138 23.61 -27.71 12.17
CA ASP A 138 22.62 -27.92 11.12
C ASP A 138 21.43 -26.96 11.24
N ILE A 139 20.96 -26.46 10.10
CA ILE A 139 19.81 -25.53 10.01
C ILE A 139 18.57 -26.13 10.73
N ALA A 140 18.43 -27.46 10.73
CA ALA A 140 17.37 -28.19 11.42
C ALA A 140 17.48 -28.07 12.96
N GLN A 141 18.69 -28.16 13.52
CA GLN A 141 18.93 -28.03 14.97
C GLN A 141 18.77 -26.59 15.44
N ILE A 142 19.06 -25.61 14.58
CA ILE A 142 18.85 -24.19 14.91
C ILE A 142 17.37 -23.82 14.82
N LYS A 143 16.62 -24.35 13.85
CA LYS A 143 15.16 -24.22 13.80
C LYS A 143 14.45 -24.88 14.98
N SER A 144 15.05 -25.89 15.61
CA SER A 144 14.52 -26.53 16.82
C SER A 144 14.91 -25.83 18.12
N THR A 145 15.84 -24.86 18.08
CA THR A 145 16.06 -23.99 19.24
C THR A 145 14.79 -23.16 19.51
N ALA A 146 14.38 -23.10 20.78
CA ALA A 146 13.15 -22.42 21.21
C ALA A 146 13.04 -20.95 20.77
N TYR A 147 14.16 -20.32 20.42
CA TYR A 147 14.24 -18.93 19.97
C TYR A 147 14.01 -18.71 18.47
N MET A 148 14.06 -19.75 17.63
CA MET A 148 13.82 -19.63 16.17
C MET A 148 12.60 -20.40 15.68
N HIS A 149 12.05 -21.31 16.49
CA HIS A 149 10.78 -21.94 16.18
C HIS A 149 9.66 -20.88 16.13
N ASN A 150 8.96 -20.78 15.00
CA ASN A 150 7.86 -19.83 14.75
C ASN A 150 8.22 -18.33 14.84
N ASN A 151 9.49 -17.93 14.75
CA ASN A 151 9.90 -16.53 14.87
C ASN A 151 9.21 -15.60 13.85
N LEU A 152 8.98 -16.09 12.61
CA LEU A 152 8.25 -15.33 11.59
C LEU A 152 6.78 -15.10 12.00
N PHE A 153 6.08 -16.16 12.42
CA PHE A 153 4.69 -16.05 12.86
C PHE A 153 4.54 -15.13 14.08
N LEU A 154 5.42 -15.28 15.07
CA LEU A 154 5.43 -14.40 16.23
C LEU A 154 5.73 -12.94 15.86
N ALA A 155 6.56 -12.68 14.84
CA ALA A 155 6.79 -11.31 14.37
C ALA A 155 5.52 -10.70 13.78
N PHE A 156 4.74 -11.45 12.99
CA PHE A 156 3.44 -10.99 12.49
C PHE A 156 2.43 -10.74 13.63
N VAL A 157 2.47 -11.55 14.69
CA VAL A 157 1.59 -11.37 15.84
C VAL A 157 2.01 -10.18 16.70
N ARG A 158 3.32 -9.93 16.90
CA ARG A 158 3.80 -8.93 17.87
C ARG A 158 4.09 -7.56 17.27
N TYR A 159 4.42 -7.48 15.99
CA TYR A 159 4.78 -6.21 15.37
C TYR A 159 3.57 -5.59 14.67
N ASP A 160 3.02 -4.51 15.23
CA ASP A 160 1.77 -3.88 14.77
C ASP A 160 1.81 -3.46 13.30
N TYR A 161 2.98 -3.04 12.80
CA TYR A 161 3.17 -2.74 11.39
C TYR A 161 2.89 -3.95 10.48
N LEU A 162 3.28 -5.16 10.87
CA LEU A 162 3.03 -6.36 10.06
C LEU A 162 1.57 -6.80 10.09
N ARG A 163 0.82 -6.43 11.14
CA ARG A 163 -0.64 -6.64 11.20
C ARG A 163 -1.38 -5.81 10.15
N LEU A 164 -0.76 -4.75 9.60
CA LEU A 164 -1.31 -4.05 8.44
C LEU A 164 -1.34 -4.95 7.20
N LEU A 165 -0.35 -5.84 7.04
CA LEU A 165 -0.25 -6.76 5.90
C LEU A 165 -1.02 -8.07 6.16
N LEU A 166 -0.97 -8.56 7.40
CA LEU A 166 -1.66 -9.77 7.84
C LEU A 166 -2.53 -9.47 9.06
N PRO A 167 -3.74 -8.93 8.86
CA PRO A 167 -4.63 -8.58 9.96
C PRO A 167 -5.13 -9.85 10.65
N LEU A 168 -5.12 -9.83 11.99
CA LEU A 168 -5.60 -10.94 12.81
C LEU A 168 -7.08 -10.78 13.21
N ASN A 169 -7.56 -9.53 13.27
CA ASN A 169 -8.93 -9.19 13.63
C ASN A 169 -9.67 -8.55 12.45
N LEU A 170 -11.01 -8.61 12.47
CA LEU A 170 -11.86 -7.93 11.47
C LEU A 170 -11.64 -6.41 11.45
N LEU A 171 -11.42 -5.79 12.62
CA LEU A 171 -11.10 -4.37 12.73
C LEU A 171 -9.78 -4.05 12.03
N ASP A 172 -8.75 -4.87 12.28
CA ASP A 172 -7.44 -4.71 11.63
C ASP A 172 -7.56 -4.89 10.12
N LEU A 173 -8.38 -5.85 9.67
CA LEU A 173 -8.64 -6.07 8.24
C LEU A 173 -9.30 -4.85 7.61
N ALA A 174 -10.33 -4.30 8.24
CA ALA A 174 -11.00 -3.09 7.78
C ALA A 174 -10.00 -1.91 7.74
N ARG A 175 -9.19 -1.75 8.79
CA ARG A 175 -8.14 -0.71 8.86
C ARG A 175 -7.13 -0.85 7.71
N SER A 176 -6.63 -2.06 7.46
CA SER A 176 -5.68 -2.34 6.38
C SER A 176 -6.27 -2.04 5.01
N ILE A 177 -7.51 -2.48 4.75
CA ILE A 177 -8.21 -2.22 3.50
C ILE A 177 -8.39 -0.70 3.30
N VAL A 178 -8.83 0.02 4.32
CA VAL A 178 -9.01 1.47 4.24
C VAL A 178 -7.67 2.17 4.02
N MET A 179 -6.63 1.83 4.77
CA MET A 179 -5.31 2.45 4.61
C MET A 179 -4.69 2.20 3.23
N LEU A 180 -4.95 1.06 2.60
CA LEU A 180 -4.40 0.73 1.29
C LEU A 180 -5.23 1.28 0.12
N ILE A 181 -6.57 1.25 0.23
CA ILE A 181 -7.47 1.62 -0.87
C ILE A 181 -7.85 3.10 -0.83
N ALA A 182 -8.08 3.67 0.36
CA ALA A 182 -8.58 5.04 0.47
C ALA A 182 -7.63 6.08 -0.13
N PRO A 183 -6.31 6.02 0.08
CA PRO A 183 -5.39 6.97 -0.55
C PRO A 183 -5.39 6.86 -2.08
N VAL A 184 -5.46 5.64 -2.62
CA VAL A 184 -5.53 5.40 -4.08
C VAL A 184 -6.76 6.05 -4.68
N VAL A 185 -7.93 5.81 -4.08
CA VAL A 185 -9.20 6.42 -4.53
C VAL A 185 -9.15 7.94 -4.41
N THR A 186 -8.55 8.45 -3.33
CA THR A 186 -8.41 9.89 -3.08
C THR A 186 -7.55 10.56 -4.14
N VAL A 187 -6.40 9.99 -4.49
CA VAL A 187 -5.51 10.51 -5.54
C VAL A 187 -6.22 10.56 -6.90
N ILE A 188 -6.93 9.49 -7.26
CA ILE A 188 -7.71 9.43 -8.49
C ILE A 188 -8.84 10.48 -8.48
N TYR A 189 -9.53 10.63 -7.35
CA TYR A 189 -10.60 11.61 -7.18
C TYR A 189 -10.11 13.05 -7.30
N VAL A 190 -8.94 13.38 -6.72
CA VAL A 190 -8.31 14.70 -6.84
C VAL A 190 -8.04 15.05 -8.29
N ALA A 191 -7.47 14.12 -9.06
CA ALA A 191 -7.21 14.33 -10.50
C ALA A 191 -8.50 14.60 -11.29
N PHE A 192 -9.61 13.95 -10.93
CA PHE A 192 -10.92 14.24 -11.52
C PHE A 192 -11.50 15.59 -11.08
N CYS A 193 -11.31 15.98 -9.82
CA CYS A 193 -11.78 17.25 -9.28
C CYS A 193 -11.10 18.43 -9.97
N GLU A 194 -9.77 18.38 -10.12
CA GLU A 194 -8.99 19.41 -10.79
C GLU A 194 -9.50 19.64 -12.21
N ARG A 195 -9.71 18.57 -12.99
CA ARG A 195 -10.25 18.65 -14.35
C ARG A 195 -11.62 19.31 -14.41
N SER A 196 -12.50 18.99 -13.47
CA SER A 196 -13.86 19.53 -13.45
C SER A 196 -13.94 20.99 -12.96
N ARG A 197 -12.82 21.57 -12.49
CA ARG A 197 -12.73 22.88 -11.84
C ARG A 197 -13.64 23.04 -10.61
N LYS A 198 -14.12 21.94 -10.01
CA LYS A 198 -14.99 21.94 -8.82
C LYS A 198 -14.16 21.89 -7.53
N PHE A 199 -13.34 22.92 -7.30
CA PHE A 199 -12.39 22.98 -6.18
C PHE A 199 -13.04 22.90 -4.79
N LEU A 200 -14.32 23.30 -4.65
CA LEU A 200 -15.05 23.21 -3.38
C LEU A 200 -15.10 21.78 -2.83
N ARG A 201 -15.05 20.76 -3.70
CA ARG A 201 -15.06 19.34 -3.29
C ARG A 201 -13.72 18.87 -2.72
N LEU A 202 -12.64 19.63 -2.86
CA LEU A 202 -11.34 19.30 -2.27
C LEU A 202 -11.34 19.40 -0.74
N VAL A 203 -12.30 20.12 -0.14
CA VAL A 203 -12.46 20.14 1.33
C VAL A 203 -12.67 18.72 1.88
N LEU A 204 -13.44 17.88 1.19
CA LEU A 204 -13.66 16.49 1.59
C LEU A 204 -12.39 15.63 1.47
N VAL A 205 -11.51 15.98 0.52
CA VAL A 205 -10.19 15.34 0.40
C VAL A 205 -9.32 15.66 1.60
N LEU A 206 -9.31 16.92 2.06
CA LEU A 206 -8.56 17.31 3.26
C LEU A 206 -9.02 16.56 4.51
N ILE A 207 -10.34 16.38 4.67
CA ILE A 207 -10.90 15.55 5.76
C ILE A 207 -10.41 14.10 5.64
N GLN A 208 -10.42 13.53 4.43
CA GLN A 208 -9.91 12.18 4.20
C GLN A 208 -8.43 12.04 4.55
N VAL A 209 -7.60 13.00 4.14
CA VAL A 209 -6.16 13.00 4.46
C VAL A 209 -5.94 13.12 5.97
N TYR A 210 -6.71 13.95 6.66
CA TYR A 210 -6.64 14.07 8.11
C TYR A 210 -7.00 12.75 8.82
N CYS A 211 -8.09 12.09 8.42
CA CYS A 211 -8.46 10.78 8.97
C CYS A 211 -7.37 9.73 8.72
N LEU A 212 -6.77 9.70 7.53
CA LEU A 212 -5.69 8.78 7.21
C LEU A 212 -4.42 9.06 8.01
N TRP A 213 -4.08 10.35 8.20
CA TRP A 213 -2.94 10.73 9.02
C TRP A 213 -3.13 10.31 10.48
N GLN A 214 -4.31 10.55 11.05
CA GLN A 214 -4.67 10.06 12.39
C GLN A 214 -4.53 8.54 12.49
N LEU A 215 -5.03 7.81 11.50
CA LEU A 215 -4.91 6.35 11.46
C LEU A 215 -3.43 5.89 11.43
N VAL A 216 -2.55 6.58 10.70
CA VAL A 216 -1.11 6.28 10.67
C VAL A 216 -0.44 6.59 12.01
N THR A 217 -0.77 7.72 12.65
CA THR A 217 -0.19 8.06 13.96
C THR A 217 -0.59 7.07 15.05
N MET A 218 -1.81 6.52 14.97
CA MET A 218 -2.27 5.50 15.92
C MET A 218 -1.56 4.15 15.76
N ILE A 219 -1.04 3.80 14.57
CA ILE A 219 -0.17 2.60 14.41
C ILE A 219 1.13 2.77 15.20
N ASN A 220 1.64 4.00 15.30
CA ASN A 220 2.91 4.27 15.96
C ASN A 220 2.78 4.43 17.48
N GLN A 221 1.56 4.56 18.02
CA GLN A 221 1.30 4.77 19.45
C GLN A 221 0.70 3.50 20.08
N THR A 222 1.50 2.79 20.88
CA THR A 222 1.17 1.49 21.47
C THR A 222 0.30 1.55 22.74
N SER A 223 -0.45 2.63 22.99
CA SER A 223 -1.19 2.80 24.26
C SER A 223 -2.69 2.48 24.15
N ILE A 224 -3.15 1.74 25.16
CA ILE A 224 -4.35 0.89 25.20
C ILE A 224 -5.45 1.63 25.98
N ALA A 225 -6.57 1.97 25.32
CA ALA A 225 -7.96 1.99 25.83
C ALA A 225 -8.88 2.97 25.06
N ASN A 226 -8.43 4.20 24.77
CA ASN A 226 -9.21 5.21 24.02
C ASN A 226 -8.95 5.20 22.50
N THR A 227 -8.07 4.32 22.06
CA THR A 227 -7.60 4.16 20.68
C THR A 227 -8.59 3.40 19.81
N ASP A 228 -9.43 2.54 20.38
CA ASP A 228 -10.33 1.69 19.61
C ASP A 228 -11.56 2.46 19.09
N THR A 229 -12.15 3.34 19.89
CA THR A 229 -13.31 4.14 19.47
C THR A 229 -12.92 5.17 18.41
N THR A 230 -11.78 5.85 18.59
CA THR A 230 -11.28 6.85 17.63
C THR A 230 -10.85 6.23 16.31
N THR A 231 -10.22 5.05 16.33
CA THR A 231 -9.88 4.31 15.11
C THR A 231 -11.12 3.82 14.37
N MET A 232 -12.14 3.29 15.06
CA MET A 232 -13.41 2.90 14.45
C MET A 232 -14.10 4.08 13.75
N VAL A 233 -14.14 5.25 14.39
CA VAL A 233 -14.71 6.47 13.80
C VAL A 233 -13.93 6.88 12.55
N CYS A 234 -12.59 6.89 12.60
CA CYS A 234 -11.77 7.26 11.44
C CYS A 234 -11.91 6.27 10.27
N ILE A 235 -12.02 4.96 10.56
CA ILE A 235 -12.29 3.92 9.55
C ILE A 235 -13.68 4.12 8.94
N GLY A 236 -14.70 4.38 9.76
CA GLY A 236 -16.07 4.65 9.32
C GLY A 236 -16.15 5.86 8.40
N ILE A 237 -15.60 7.00 8.83
CA ILE A 237 -15.56 8.23 8.02
C ILE A 237 -14.82 7.99 6.70
N SER A 238 -13.66 7.32 6.76
CA SER A 238 -12.85 7.04 5.57
C SER A 238 -13.55 6.11 4.58
N SER A 239 -14.23 5.07 5.07
CA SER A 239 -14.97 4.14 4.21
C SER A 239 -16.18 4.81 3.55
N VAL A 240 -16.91 5.68 4.26
CA VAL A 240 -18.01 6.46 3.71
C VAL A 240 -17.50 7.45 2.65
N LEU A 241 -16.42 8.18 2.94
CA LEU A 241 -15.83 9.15 2.01
C LEU A 241 -15.28 8.47 0.75
N THR A 242 -14.62 7.32 0.88
CA THR A 242 -14.14 6.55 -0.29
C THR A 242 -15.28 6.04 -1.16
N ALA A 243 -16.34 5.49 -0.57
CA ALA A 243 -17.54 5.10 -1.31
C ALA A 243 -18.18 6.31 -2.03
N TRP A 244 -18.25 7.45 -1.34
CA TRP A 244 -18.76 8.69 -1.91
C TRP A 244 -17.88 9.19 -3.07
N PHE A 245 -16.55 9.16 -2.95
CA PHE A 245 -15.61 9.51 -4.01
C PHE A 245 -15.77 8.62 -5.24
N ILE A 246 -15.98 7.31 -5.06
CA ILE A 246 -16.26 6.37 -6.15
C ILE A 246 -17.54 6.76 -6.89
N VAL A 247 -18.64 6.97 -6.14
CA VAL A 247 -19.94 7.34 -6.72
C VAL A 247 -19.86 8.69 -7.44
N GLN A 248 -19.20 9.68 -6.85
CA GLN A 248 -19.05 11.00 -7.44
C GLN A 248 -18.18 10.99 -8.67
N SER A 249 -17.05 10.28 -8.65
CA SER A 249 -16.19 10.10 -9.82
C SER A 249 -16.99 9.52 -10.99
N HIS A 250 -17.81 8.49 -10.72
CA HIS A 250 -18.65 7.88 -11.74
C HIS A 250 -19.72 8.85 -12.28
N ARG A 251 -20.34 9.68 -11.42
CA ARG A 251 -21.29 10.73 -11.85
C ARG A 251 -20.61 11.80 -12.72
N MET A 252 -19.39 12.21 -12.35
CA MET A 252 -18.63 13.22 -13.08
C MET A 252 -18.21 12.75 -14.49
N ILE A 253 -17.96 11.45 -14.68
CA ILE A 253 -17.66 10.87 -16.00
C ILE A 253 -18.93 10.77 -16.86
N LYS A 254 -20.11 10.54 -16.24
CA LYS A 254 -21.38 10.48 -16.97
C LYS A 254 -21.85 11.84 -17.47
N GLN A 255 -21.76 12.87 -16.62
CA GLN A 255 -22.08 14.24 -16.99
C GLN A 255 -21.02 14.72 -17.99
N LYS A 256 -21.42 15.22 -19.17
CA LYS A 256 -20.53 15.66 -20.25
C LYS A 256 -19.55 16.80 -19.85
N THR A 257 -19.52 17.20 -18.60
CA THR A 257 -18.66 18.24 -18.00
C THR A 257 -17.15 17.97 -18.03
N MET A 258 -16.69 16.87 -18.63
CA MET A 258 -15.27 16.62 -18.90
C MET A 258 -14.83 17.00 -20.32
N ILE A 259 -15.77 17.48 -21.15
CA ILE A 259 -15.51 18.06 -22.48
C ILE A 259 -15.55 19.58 -22.35
#